data_AF-A0A835YIY9-F1
#
_entry.id   AF-A0A835YIY9-F1
#
_cell.length_a   1.000
_cell.length_b   1.000
_cell.length_c   1.000
_cell.angle_alpha   90.00
_cell.angle_beta   90.00
_cell.angle_gamma   90.00
#
_symmetry.space_group_name_H-M   'P 1'
#
loop_
_entity.id
_entity.type
_entity.pdbx_description
1 polymer ?
#
loop_
_entity_poly.entity_id
_entity_poly.type
_entity_poly.pdbx_seq_one_letter_code
_entity_poly.pdbx_strand_id
1 'polypeptide(L)'
;MASSQLERWFAEHPSAPRFTGRYNEVPLSYVVPRVGLGLAVAGVMWWLNAQFGQSYRPESLTPEFLAEVKRQGEVAPRMHGPPVYINPFAQKIPGSVRGPQDLNKD
;
A
#
# COMPACT_ATOMS: atom_id res chain seq x y z
N MET A 1 22.50 15.57 34.85
CA MET A 1 21.71 15.36 36.09
C MET A 1 20.33 15.99 35.91
N ALA A 2 19.37 15.23 35.36
CA ALA A 2 18.01 15.72 35.05
C ALA A 2 16.91 14.81 35.63
N SER A 3 17.21 14.10 36.73
CA SER A 3 16.27 13.19 37.40
C SER A 3 15.38 13.88 38.46
N SER A 4 15.70 15.10 38.90
CA SER A 4 15.10 15.68 40.12
C SER A 4 13.74 16.33 39.95
N GLN A 5 13.35 16.76 38.74
CA GLN A 5 12.05 17.41 38.50
C GLN A 5 10.94 16.38 38.30
N LEU A 6 11.24 15.29 37.59
CA LEU A 6 10.28 14.23 37.30
C LEU A 6 9.94 13.42 38.56
N GLU A 7 10.95 13.06 39.35
CA GLU A 7 10.77 12.34 40.63
C GLU A 7 9.96 13.15 41.64
N ARG A 8 10.18 14.47 41.68
CA ARG A 8 9.45 15.38 42.58
C ARG A 8 7.99 15.52 42.17
N TRP A 9 7.71 15.65 40.87
CA TRP A 9 6.35 15.69 40.34
C TRP A 9 5.57 14.40 40.63
N PHE A 10 6.21 13.23 40.51
CA PHE A 10 5.60 11.94 40.85
C PHE A 10 5.38 11.71 42.36
N ALA A 11 6.18 12.35 43.21
CA ALA A 11 5.95 12.36 44.65
C ALA A 11 4.73 13.21 45.04
N GLU A 12 4.47 14.30 44.31
CA GLU A 12 3.35 15.21 44.54
C GLU A 12 2.02 14.70 43.96
N HIS A 13 2.05 13.83 42.94
CA HIS A 13 0.85 13.30 42.27
C HIS A 13 0.78 11.76 42.33
N PRO A 14 0.47 11.17 43.51
CA PRO A 14 0.49 9.71 43.70
C PRO A 14 -0.59 8.95 42.91
N SER A 15 -1.63 9.64 42.45
CA SER A 15 -2.69 9.11 41.59
C SER A 15 -2.41 9.29 40.09
N ALA A 16 -1.38 10.04 39.71
CA ALA A 16 -0.99 10.13 38.31
C ALA A 16 -0.48 8.75 37.88
N PRO A 17 -0.94 8.22 36.72
CA PRO A 17 -0.36 7.00 36.17
C PRO A 17 1.13 7.26 35.98
N ARG A 18 1.94 6.64 36.81
CA ARG A 18 3.38 6.61 36.58
C ARG A 18 3.52 5.96 35.21
N PHE A 19 3.99 6.71 34.22
CA PHE A 19 4.35 6.17 32.90
C PHE A 19 5.61 5.26 33.00
N THR A 20 5.68 4.46 34.06
CA THR A 20 6.69 3.46 34.37
C THR A 20 5.99 2.11 34.32
N GLY A 21 6.50 1.17 33.52
CA GLY A 21 6.32 -0.23 33.89
C GLY A 21 5.46 -1.14 33.04
N ARG A 22 5.43 -1.08 31.70
CA ARG A 22 5.31 -2.33 30.89
C ARG A 22 5.50 -2.22 29.38
N TYR A 23 4.97 -1.20 28.70
CA TYR A 23 4.99 -1.17 27.22
C TYR A 23 6.25 -0.53 26.62
N ASN A 24 6.85 0.44 27.32
CA ASN A 24 8.05 1.18 26.85
C ASN A 24 9.39 0.62 27.39
N GLU A 25 9.36 -0.46 28.18
CA GLU A 25 10.55 -1.03 28.83
C GLU A 25 11.10 -2.26 28.11
N VAL A 26 10.39 -2.76 27.09
CA VAL A 26 10.89 -3.89 26.32
C VAL A 26 11.99 -3.39 25.39
N PRO A 27 13.25 -3.83 25.55
CA PRO A 27 14.34 -3.34 24.71
C PRO A 27 14.02 -3.64 23.24
N LEU A 28 14.28 -2.68 22.37
CA LEU A 28 13.97 -2.79 20.95
C LEU A 28 14.63 -4.04 20.32
N SER A 29 15.80 -4.42 20.83
CA SER A 29 16.52 -5.65 20.48
C SER A 29 15.75 -6.94 20.79
N TYR A 30 14.76 -6.91 21.68
CA TYR A 30 13.88 -8.03 21.97
C TYR A 30 12.64 -8.02 21.07
N VAL A 31 12.06 -6.85 20.77
CA VAL A 31 10.82 -6.74 19.99
C VAL A 31 11.07 -6.90 18.49
N VAL A 32 12.08 -6.21 17.95
CA VAL A 32 12.32 -6.15 16.51
C VAL A 32 12.61 -7.53 15.89
N PRO A 33 13.45 -8.40 16.49
CA PRO A 33 13.66 -9.72 15.91
C PRO A 33 12.40 -10.59 15.91
N ARG A 34 11.51 -10.43 16.90
CA ARG A 34 10.25 -11.19 16.98
C ARG A 34 9.23 -10.73 15.95
N VAL A 35 9.08 -9.42 15.80
CA VAL A 35 8.21 -8.83 14.76
C VAL A 35 8.76 -9.17 13.38
N GLY A 36 10.08 -9.05 13.18
CA GLY A 36 10.76 -9.43 11.94
C GLY A 36 10.57 -10.90 11.60
N LEU A 37 10.71 -11.80 12.58
CA LEU A 37 10.44 -13.22 12.42
C LEU A 37 8.97 -13.47 12.06
N GLY A 38 8.03 -12.81 12.73
CA GLY A 38 6.60 -12.92 12.42
C GLY A 38 6.27 -12.49 10.99
N LEU A 39 6.81 -11.35 10.55
CA LEU A 39 6.64 -10.86 9.18
C LEU A 39 7.31 -11.77 8.14
N ALA A 40 8.50 -12.30 8.44
CA ALA A 40 9.21 -13.22 7.56
C ALA A 40 8.42 -14.52 7.36
N VAL A 41 7.94 -15.12 8.47
CA VAL A 41 7.11 -16.34 8.41
C VAL A 41 5.80 -16.08 7.66
N ALA A 42 5.13 -14.95 7.92
CA ALA A 42 3.93 -14.57 7.19
C ALA A 42 4.19 -14.40 5.68
N GLY A 43 5.31 -13.77 5.30
CA GLY A 43 5.71 -13.62 3.90
C GLY A 43 5.98 -14.96 3.21
N VAL A 44 6.66 -15.89 3.90
CA VAL A 44 6.90 -17.24 3.38
C VAL A 44 5.58 -18.00 3.19
N MET A 45 4.68 -17.95 4.18
CA MET A 45 3.37 -18.61 4.09
C MET A 45 2.51 -18.01 2.98
N TRP A 46 2.55 -16.69 2.80
CA TRP A 46 1.87 -16.01 1.69
C TRP A 46 2.40 -16.49 0.32
N TRP A 47 3.73 -16.56 0.19
CA TRP A 47 4.36 -17.06 -1.04
C TRP A 47 4.00 -18.52 -1.33
N LEU A 48 4.05 -19.39 -0.32
CA LEU A 48 3.64 -20.79 -0.45
C LEU A 48 2.16 -20.92 -0.83
N ASN A 49 1.27 -20.12 -0.23
CA ASN A 49 -0.14 -20.10 -0.60
C ASN A 49 -0.34 -19.65 -2.06
N ALA A 50 0.46 -18.70 -2.55
CA ALA A 50 0.41 -18.31 -3.95
C ALA A 50 0.92 -19.42 -4.90
N GLN A 51 1.87 -20.25 -4.49
CA GLN A 51 2.42 -21.31 -5.34
C GLN A 51 1.57 -22.59 -5.32
N PHE A 52 1.11 -23.00 -4.14
CA PHE A 52 0.48 -24.29 -3.91
C PHE A 52 -1.01 -24.21 -3.56
N GLY A 53 -1.50 -23.03 -3.21
CA GLY A 53 -2.92 -22.83 -2.98
C GLY A 53 -3.68 -23.04 -4.28
N GLN A 54 -4.62 -23.99 -4.28
CA GLN A 54 -5.57 -24.24 -5.37
C GLN A 54 -6.64 -23.13 -5.47
N SER A 55 -6.27 -21.89 -5.14
CA SER A 55 -7.13 -20.74 -5.29
C SER A 55 -7.21 -20.42 -6.77
N TYR A 56 -8.43 -20.48 -7.32
CA TYR A 56 -8.69 -20.04 -8.68
C TYR A 56 -8.15 -18.62 -8.87
N ARG A 57 -7.17 -18.48 -9.78
CA ARG A 57 -6.68 -17.17 -10.20
C ARG A 57 -7.62 -16.64 -11.28
N PRO A 58 -8.20 -15.44 -11.11
CA PRO A 58 -9.01 -14.86 -12.16
C PRO A 58 -8.17 -14.62 -13.41
N GLU A 59 -8.74 -14.85 -14.58
CA GLU A 59 -8.08 -14.68 -15.89
C GLU A 59 -7.59 -13.24 -16.12
N SER A 60 -8.19 -12.28 -15.41
CA SER A 60 -7.80 -10.86 -15.42
C SER A 60 -6.46 -10.55 -14.74
N LEU A 61 -5.83 -11.53 -14.07
CA LEU A 61 -4.51 -11.40 -13.46
C LEU A 61 -3.42 -12.17 -14.22
N THR A 62 -3.76 -12.71 -15.39
CA THR A 62 -2.78 -13.38 -16.25
C THR A 62 -1.79 -12.36 -16.83
N PRO A 63 -0.51 -12.73 -17.01
CA PRO A 63 0.49 -11.86 -17.63
C PRO A 63 0.05 -11.34 -19.01
N GLU A 64 -0.65 -12.17 -19.78
CA GLU A 64 -1.18 -11.86 -21.10
C GLU A 64 -2.25 -10.76 -21.01
N PHE A 65 -3.18 -10.89 -20.06
CA PHE A 65 -4.20 -9.87 -19.85
C PHE A 65 -3.60 -8.55 -19.36
N LEU A 66 -2.65 -8.60 -18.43
CA LEU A 66 -1.95 -7.41 -17.94
C LEU A 66 -1.12 -6.73 -19.04
N ALA A 67 -0.50 -7.52 -19.94
CA ALA A 67 0.20 -7.00 -21.11
C ALA A 67 -0.76 -6.33 -22.10
N GLU A 68 -1.95 -6.90 -22.31
CA GLU A 68 -2.98 -6.32 -23.16
C GLU A 68 -3.56 -5.03 -22.57
N VAL A 69 -3.84 -4.99 -21.27
CA VAL A 69 -4.27 -3.77 -20.56
C VAL A 69 -3.19 -2.69 -20.68
N LYS A 70 -1.91 -3.05 -20.52
CA LYS A 70 -0.79 -2.11 -20.71
C LYS A 70 -0.67 -1.63 -22.16
N ARG A 71 -0.97 -2.48 -23.14
CA ARG A 71 -0.96 -2.15 -24.57
C ARG A 71 -2.09 -1.21 -24.96
N GLN A 72 -3.29 -1.45 -24.45
CA GLN A 72 -4.45 -0.56 -24.63
C GLN A 72 -4.24 0.78 -23.92
N GLY A 73 -3.48 0.76 -22.83
CA GLY A 73 -3.06 1.96 -22.12
C GLY A 73 -4.25 2.74 -21.59
N GLU A 74 -4.20 4.05 -21.79
CA GLU A 74 -5.21 4.98 -21.27
C GLU A 74 -6.42 5.13 -22.19
N VAL A 75 -6.58 4.25 -23.17
CA VAL A 75 -7.57 4.36 -24.23
C VAL A 75 -8.54 3.19 -24.18
N ALA A 76 -9.82 3.49 -23.98
CA ALA A 76 -10.89 2.51 -24.06
C ALA A 76 -11.47 2.44 -25.49
N PRO A 77 -11.50 1.26 -26.11
CA PRO A 77 -12.27 1.06 -27.34
C PRO A 77 -13.78 1.14 -27.04
N ARG A 78 -14.54 1.74 -27.95
CA ARG A 78 -16.01 1.78 -27.89
C ARG A 78 -16.60 0.89 -28.99
N MET A 79 -17.69 0.18 -28.68
CA MET A 79 -18.42 -0.65 -29.66
C MET A 79 -18.93 0.18 -30.85
N HIS A 80 -19.36 1.42 -30.57
CA HIS A 80 -19.80 2.37 -31.57
C HIS A 80 -19.14 3.72 -31.33
N GLY A 81 -18.32 4.16 -32.28
CA GLY A 81 -17.62 5.45 -32.25
C GLY A 81 -16.11 5.35 -31.99
N PRO A 82 -15.41 6.50 -32.01
CA PRO A 82 -13.97 6.54 -31.83
C PRO A 82 -13.57 6.18 -30.39
N PRO A 83 -12.38 5.62 -30.15
CA PRO A 83 -11.91 5.32 -28.80
C PRO A 83 -11.78 6.60 -27.96
N VAL A 84 -11.87 6.45 -26.64
CA VAL A 84 -11.81 7.56 -25.67
C VAL A 84 -10.77 7.31 -24.62
N TYR A 85 -10.27 8.40 -24.04
CA TYR A 85 -9.42 8.29 -22.86
C TYR A 85 -10.21 7.79 -21.66
N ILE A 86 -9.61 6.86 -20.93
CA ILE A 86 -10.07 6.35 -19.65
C ILE A 86 -9.65 7.37 -18.59
N ASN A 87 -10.60 7.93 -17.84
CA ASN A 87 -10.32 8.88 -16.75
C ASN A 87 -9.46 10.10 -17.16
N PRO A 88 -9.96 10.95 -18.08
CA PRO A 88 -9.21 12.10 -18.60
C PRO A 88 -8.83 13.14 -17.52
N PHE A 89 -9.57 13.21 -16.41
CA PHE A 89 -9.28 14.13 -15.30
C PHE A 89 -8.01 13.75 -14.54
N ALA A 90 -7.85 12.46 -14.21
CA ALA A 90 -6.64 11.99 -13.55
C ALA A 90 -5.40 12.13 -14.45
N GLN A 91 -5.59 11.99 -15.76
CA GLN A 91 -4.55 12.08 -16.78
C GLN A 91 -4.27 13.52 -17.25
N LYS A 92 -5.01 14.50 -16.73
CA LYS A 92 -4.88 15.93 -17.08
C LYS A 92 -4.94 16.19 -18.59
N ILE A 93 -5.73 15.40 -19.31
CA ILE A 93 -5.86 15.55 -20.76
C ILE A 93 -6.65 16.84 -21.03
N PRO A 94 -6.11 17.78 -21.84
CA PRO A 94 -6.80 19.02 -22.14
C PRO A 94 -8.15 18.75 -22.78
N GLY A 95 -9.20 19.48 -22.37
CA GLY A 95 -10.54 19.35 -22.95
C GLY A 95 -10.64 19.71 -24.44
N SER A 96 -9.57 20.26 -25.02
CA SER A 96 -9.42 20.48 -26.47
C SER A 96 -9.13 19.21 -27.26
N VAL A 97 -8.62 18.16 -26.62
CA VAL A 97 -8.37 16.85 -27.22
C VAL A 97 -9.61 15.99 -26.99
N ARG A 98 -10.42 15.75 -28.05
CA ARG A 98 -11.70 15.03 -27.93
C ARG A 98 -11.50 13.52 -27.94
N GLY A 99 -10.36 13.04 -28.46
CA GLY A 99 -9.95 11.65 -28.33
C GLY A 99 -8.54 11.40 -28.85
N PRO A 100 -8.03 10.16 -28.70
CA PRO A 100 -6.68 9.77 -29.13
C PRO A 100 -6.43 9.94 -30.63
N GLN A 101 -7.51 9.99 -31.42
CA GLN A 101 -7.45 10.21 -32.87
C GLN A 101 -7.08 11.65 -33.25
N ASP A 102 -7.31 12.62 -32.35
CA ASP A 102 -6.97 14.03 -32.61
C ASP A 102 -5.46 14.28 -32.53
N LEU A 103 -4.68 13.37 -31.93
CA LEU A 103 -3.21 13.46 -31.85
C LEU A 103 -2.49 12.99 -33.12
N ASN A 104 -3.17 12.24 -34.00
CA ASN A 104 -2.57 11.64 -35.20
C ASN A 104 -2.88 12.42 -36.50
N LYS A 105 -3.49 13.62 -36.39
CA LYS A 105 -3.97 14.40 -37.55
C LYS A 105 -3.00 15.48 -38.02
N ASP A 106 -1.83 15.61 -37.40
CA ASP A 106 -0.75 16.52 -37.79
C ASP A 106 0.49 15.74 -38.24
#